data_AF-A0A7S4UVD6-F1
#
_entry.id   AF-A0A7S4UVD6-F1
#
_cell.length_a   1.000
_cell.length_b   1.000
_cell.length_c   1.000
_cell.angle_alpha   90.00
_cell.angle_beta   90.00
_cell.angle_gamma   90.00
#
_symmetry.space_group_name_H-M   'P 1'
#
loop_
_entity.id
_entity.type
_entity.pdbx_description
1 polymer ?
#
loop_
_entity_poly.entity_id
_entity_poly.type
_entity_poly.pdbx_seq_one_letter_code
_entity_poly.pdbx_strand_id
1 'polypeptide(L)'
;DVVLHRKLQHCKLVVPLRQAFLDTQVGMRGVLHFDRYPCDLEKWGRTRAAQERDPATAVRSLACKMVQSVARIHVLGIIHGDLKPSNWLFDGKSRSPLLCDFETAKDRGVAGVTTTRACTTATPALQTRGYIAPELEANAKHPKSRASDVYALGLSIKFLIDCVAPRGEPASVASTLGPLLELVEKMIRHDPRERVNAQDAEHMPIFDVDGNPVPTPHDAPPPYWAMRGTYEWHKSEFMRNEVERLLDETTCWDCRKWGLATDVNVLSVCRVENKIHWKSFSSRRAELLALADQSCGVPRSVQRRIQVGDVRLDDTSHEVFLWHGLPAARVPVVAHSGLDERIANCRGLYGAGIYLTDQWCKALQYSRAGDCSIRHKLCGRKYRCDCRGPKRVLLCRALLGVPYYVQESDNLQGQRRPPERISARPGMVYDSVIAEPQVGNNRQQRHNEVVLFDRKSVYPEWIIELEWKRR
;
A
#
# COMPACT_ATOMS: atom_id res chain seq x y z
N ASP A 1 1.05 19.01 19.36
CA ASP A 1 2.27 18.17 19.51
C ASP A 1 2.06 16.85 20.21
N VAL A 2 1.46 16.78 21.40
CA VAL A 2 1.23 15.49 22.11
C VAL A 2 0.46 14.46 21.27
N VAL A 3 -0.58 14.89 20.55
CA VAL A 3 -1.37 14.02 19.63
C VAL A 3 -0.50 13.49 18.48
N LEU A 4 0.38 14.33 17.92
CA LEU A 4 1.29 13.94 16.86
C LEU A 4 2.32 12.93 17.38
N HIS A 5 2.96 13.20 18.52
CA HIS A 5 3.92 12.29 19.13
C HIS A 5 3.29 10.96 19.55
N ARG A 6 2.00 10.93 19.96
CA ARG A 6 1.27 9.67 20.16
C ARG A 6 1.11 8.87 18.88
N LYS A 7 0.84 9.50 17.73
CA LYS A 7 0.82 8.79 16.42
C LYS A 7 2.20 8.24 16.05
N LEU A 8 3.26 8.95 16.46
CA LEU A 8 4.64 8.58 16.18
C LEU A 8 5.23 7.58 17.19
N GLN A 9 4.50 7.20 18.25
CA GLN A 9 5.03 6.35 19.33
C GLN A 9 5.53 4.97 18.87
N HIS A 10 5.02 4.47 17.73
CA HIS A 10 5.43 3.20 17.14
C HIS A 10 6.55 3.36 16.08
N CYS A 11 6.98 4.58 15.78
CA CYS A 11 8.04 4.88 14.83
C CYS A 11 9.41 4.81 15.52
N LYS A 12 10.10 3.68 15.42
CA LYS A 12 11.41 3.45 16.06
C LYS A 12 12.52 4.41 15.62
N LEU A 13 12.34 5.11 14.50
CA LEU A 13 13.30 6.06 13.91
C LEU A 13 12.92 7.53 14.14
N VAL A 14 12.02 7.78 15.10
CA VAL A 14 11.60 9.09 15.57
C VAL A 14 11.89 9.17 17.06
N VAL A 15 12.29 10.35 17.54
CA VAL A 15 12.59 10.55 18.96
C VAL A 15 11.34 10.26 19.81
N PRO A 16 11.41 9.33 20.78
CA PRO A 16 10.26 8.95 21.59
C PRO A 16 9.94 10.02 22.63
N LEU A 17 8.69 10.48 22.65
CA LEU A 17 8.19 11.34 23.73
C LEU A 17 8.06 10.50 25.01
N ARG A 18 8.82 10.87 26.06
CA ARG A 18 8.76 10.18 27.35
C ARG A 18 7.58 10.63 28.17
N GLN A 19 7.42 11.94 28.29
CA GLN A 19 6.37 12.56 29.10
C GLN A 19 5.96 13.90 28.49
N ALA A 20 4.72 14.31 28.75
CA ALA A 20 4.25 15.66 28.47
C ALA A 20 3.47 16.16 29.68
N PHE A 21 3.75 17.38 30.12
CA PHE A 21 3.09 17.99 31.27
C PHE A 21 2.90 19.49 31.07
N LEU A 22 2.04 20.09 31.89
CA LEU A 22 1.84 21.54 31.93
C LEU A 22 2.60 22.09 33.13
N ASP A 23 3.53 23.01 32.88
CA ASP A 23 4.17 23.78 33.92
C ASP A 23 3.29 24.99 34.26
N THR A 24 2.65 24.91 35.43
CA THR A 24 1.78 25.96 35.97
C THR A 24 2.55 27.00 36.80
N GLN A 25 3.81 26.73 37.17
CA GLN A 25 4.64 27.64 37.95
C GLN A 25 5.22 28.77 37.09
N VAL A 26 5.39 28.52 35.78
CA VAL A 26 5.94 29.48 34.81
C VAL A 26 4.94 29.79 33.68
N GLY A 27 3.66 29.95 34.03
CA GLY A 27 2.62 30.50 33.13
C GLY A 27 2.00 29.54 32.12
N MET A 28 1.47 28.39 32.60
CA MET A 28 0.76 27.38 31.79
C MET A 28 1.47 26.99 30.49
N ARG A 29 2.75 26.61 30.60
CA ARG A 29 3.55 26.17 29.45
C ARG A 29 3.46 24.67 29.26
N GLY A 30 3.19 24.21 28.04
CA GLY A 30 3.32 22.80 27.68
C GLY A 30 4.79 22.40 27.59
N VAL A 31 5.19 21.37 28.34
CA VAL A 31 6.55 20.82 28.34
C VAL A 31 6.53 19.41 27.75
N LEU A 32 7.44 19.15 26.81
CA LEU A 32 7.67 17.83 26.22
C LEU A 32 9.04 17.32 26.68
N HIS A 33 9.07 16.14 27.28
CA HIS A 33 10.27 15.52 27.82
C HIS A 33 10.74 14.38 26.90
N PHE A 34 11.99 14.46 26.45
CA PHE A 34 12.65 13.50 25.56
C PHE A 34 13.98 13.04 26.18
N ASP A 35 14.48 11.91 25.72
CA ASP A 35 15.85 11.48 26.04
C ASP A 35 16.87 12.46 25.43
N ARG A 36 18.00 12.64 26.12
CA ARG A 36 19.09 13.47 25.63
C ARG A 36 19.99 12.67 24.69
N TYR A 37 20.26 13.22 23.51
CA TYR A 37 21.20 12.65 22.54
C TYR A 37 22.50 13.47 22.48
N PRO A 38 23.67 12.82 22.27
CA PRO A 38 24.98 13.52 22.33
C PRO A 38 25.24 14.54 21.22
N CYS A 39 24.70 14.31 20.02
CA CYS A 39 24.85 15.20 18.87
C CYS A 39 23.72 14.99 17.84
N ASP A 40 23.65 15.85 16.84
CA ASP A 40 22.88 15.67 15.61
C ASP A 40 23.79 15.24 14.43
N LEU A 41 23.19 14.90 13.29
CA LEU A 41 23.93 14.49 12.10
C LEU A 41 24.71 15.64 11.43
N GLU A 42 24.34 16.91 11.63
CA GLU A 42 25.15 18.02 11.13
C GLU A 42 26.51 18.05 11.83
N LYS A 43 26.47 18.02 13.16
CA LYS A 43 27.67 18.00 14.00
C LYS A 43 28.49 16.74 13.77
N TRP A 44 27.84 15.57 13.69
CA TRP A 44 28.53 14.31 13.40
C TRP A 44 29.20 14.33 12.02
N GLY A 45 28.49 14.79 10.98
CA GLY A 45 28.99 14.93 9.62
C GLY A 45 30.29 15.74 9.56
N ARG A 46 30.27 16.95 10.13
CA ARG A 46 31.42 17.87 10.08
C ARG A 46 32.64 17.42 10.89
N THR A 47 32.44 16.62 11.94
CA THR A 47 33.52 16.38 12.94
C THR A 47 33.98 14.94 13.03
N ARG A 48 33.15 13.96 12.64
CA ARG A 48 33.41 12.54 12.91
C ARG A 48 33.22 11.62 11.71
N ALA A 49 32.40 12.00 10.73
CA ALA A 49 32.06 11.10 9.62
C ALA A 49 33.30 10.58 8.86
N ALA A 50 34.24 11.47 8.53
CA ALA A 50 35.49 11.11 7.84
C ALA A 50 36.46 10.26 8.70
N GLN A 51 36.25 10.18 10.01
CA GLN A 51 37.08 9.41 10.95
C GLN A 51 36.52 8.01 11.21
N GLU A 52 35.35 7.66 10.65
CA GLU A 52 34.81 6.30 10.73
C GLU A 52 35.75 5.29 10.06
N ARG A 53 35.73 4.05 10.54
CA ARG A 53 36.53 2.96 9.93
C ARG A 53 36.12 2.69 8.47
N ASP A 54 34.83 2.85 8.18
CA ASP A 54 34.25 2.78 6.84
C ASP A 54 33.21 3.92 6.68
N PRO A 55 33.67 5.13 6.30
CA PRO A 55 32.82 6.31 6.19
C PRO A 55 31.69 6.14 5.17
N ALA A 56 31.99 5.51 4.03
CA ALA A 56 31.04 5.31 2.95
C ALA A 56 29.88 4.40 3.36
N THR A 57 30.18 3.26 3.99
CA THR A 57 29.16 2.35 4.50
C THR A 57 28.39 2.97 5.66
N ALA A 58 29.05 3.74 6.53
CA ALA A 58 28.38 4.46 7.61
C ALA A 58 27.34 5.45 7.06
N VAL A 59 27.71 6.29 6.09
CA VAL A 59 26.79 7.24 5.44
C VAL A 59 25.64 6.52 4.73
N ARG A 60 25.92 5.44 4.01
CA ARG A 60 24.88 4.63 3.34
C ARG A 60 23.89 4.02 4.34
N SER A 61 24.38 3.49 5.47
CA SER A 61 23.54 2.95 6.54
C SER A 61 22.68 4.02 7.21
N LEU A 62 23.23 5.21 7.44
CA LEU A 62 22.47 6.35 7.95
C LEU A 62 21.40 6.80 6.96
N ALA A 63 21.76 6.94 5.67
CA ALA A 63 20.83 7.31 4.62
C ALA A 63 19.65 6.33 4.53
N CYS A 64 19.92 5.03 4.63
CA CYS A 64 18.87 4.00 4.70
C CYS A 64 17.88 4.28 5.84
N LYS A 65 18.39 4.46 7.07
CA LYS A 65 17.53 4.76 8.25
C LYS A 65 16.80 6.10 8.12
N MET A 66 17.41 7.11 7.52
CA MET A 66 16.76 8.40 7.29
C MET A 66 15.60 8.25 6.29
N VAL A 67 15.81 7.52 5.19
CA VAL A 67 14.77 7.20 4.20
C VAL A 67 13.63 6.40 4.84
N GLN A 68 13.95 5.36 5.61
CA GLN A 68 12.97 4.55 6.36
C GLN A 68 12.12 5.40 7.33
N SER A 69 12.75 6.34 8.04
CA SER A 69 12.03 7.23 8.96
C SER A 69 11.07 8.16 8.22
N VAL A 70 11.52 8.77 7.11
CA VAL A 70 10.67 9.64 6.28
C VAL A 70 9.54 8.85 5.61
N ALA A 71 9.83 7.66 5.08
CA ALA A 71 8.83 6.74 4.55
C ALA A 71 7.75 6.44 5.60
N ARG A 72 8.16 6.17 6.84
CA ARG A 72 7.25 5.87 7.94
C ARG A 72 6.31 7.03 8.29
N ILE A 73 6.83 8.24 8.48
CA ILE A 73 5.98 9.39 8.78
C ILE A 73 5.06 9.73 7.60
N HIS A 74 5.51 9.52 6.37
CA HIS A 74 4.71 9.72 5.16
C HIS A 74 3.55 8.73 5.08
N VAL A 75 3.74 7.47 5.46
CA VAL A 75 2.65 6.46 5.58
C VAL A 75 1.57 6.93 6.55
N LEU A 76 1.95 7.54 7.67
CA LEU A 76 1.03 8.09 8.66
C LEU A 76 0.32 9.37 8.22
N GLY A 77 0.60 9.86 7.00
CA GLY A 77 0.04 11.11 6.48
C GLY A 77 0.69 12.37 7.06
N ILE A 78 1.86 12.23 7.69
CA ILE A 78 2.62 13.32 8.29
C ILE A 78 3.66 13.79 7.27
N ILE A 79 3.68 15.10 7.00
CA ILE A 79 4.74 15.79 6.25
C ILE A 79 5.56 16.55 7.28
N HIS A 80 6.87 16.33 7.35
CA HIS A 80 7.73 16.96 8.35
C HIS A 80 7.93 18.44 8.06
N GLY A 81 8.30 18.76 6.82
CA GLY A 81 8.42 20.12 6.32
C GLY A 81 9.68 20.89 6.70
N ASP A 82 10.64 20.31 7.42
CA ASP A 82 11.92 20.97 7.76
C ASP A 82 12.99 19.90 7.98
N LEU A 83 13.16 19.01 6.99
CA LEU A 83 14.20 17.99 7.05
C LEU A 83 15.57 18.62 6.76
N LYS A 84 16.49 18.45 7.70
CA LYS A 84 17.87 18.93 7.64
C LYS A 84 18.73 18.10 8.59
N PRO A 85 20.06 18.01 8.41
CA PRO A 85 20.92 17.17 9.25
C PRO A 85 20.83 17.48 10.76
N SER A 86 20.59 18.72 11.16
CA SER A 86 20.41 19.09 12.58
C SER A 86 19.14 18.53 13.23
N ASN A 87 18.16 18.08 12.43
CA ASN A 87 16.91 17.48 12.92
C ASN A 87 16.99 15.95 13.02
N TRP A 88 18.19 15.39 12.89
CA TRP A 88 18.46 13.97 13.09
C TRP A 88 19.37 13.82 14.30
N LEU A 89 18.78 13.51 15.45
CA LEU A 89 19.55 13.21 16.65
C LEU A 89 20.29 11.89 16.47
N PHE A 90 21.53 11.86 16.93
CA PHE A 90 22.43 10.74 16.70
C PHE A 90 23.22 10.39 17.96
N ASP A 91 23.21 9.11 18.29
CA ASP A 91 24.12 8.53 19.27
C ASP A 91 25.06 7.55 18.56
N GLY A 92 26.37 7.84 18.62
CA GLY A 92 27.41 7.00 18.03
C GLY A 92 27.41 5.57 18.57
N LYS A 93 26.83 5.32 19.76
CA LYS A 93 26.66 3.96 20.31
C LYS A 93 25.54 3.18 19.63
N SER A 94 24.38 3.80 19.39
CA SER A 94 23.22 3.14 18.75
C SER A 94 23.32 3.11 17.23
N ARG A 95 24.21 3.94 16.65
CA ARG A 95 24.41 4.11 15.20
C ARG A 95 23.10 4.31 14.43
N SER A 96 22.11 4.92 15.07
CA SER A 96 20.76 5.06 14.52
C SER A 96 20.31 6.52 14.60
N PRO A 97 20.04 7.18 13.45
CA PRO A 97 19.57 8.54 13.43
C PRO A 97 18.08 8.56 13.76
N LEU A 98 17.69 9.46 14.66
CA LEU A 98 16.31 9.63 15.11
C LEU A 98 15.81 11.00 14.70
N LEU A 99 14.72 11.02 13.96
CA LEU A 99 14.09 12.26 13.49
C LEU A 99 13.42 13.00 14.65
N CYS A 100 13.67 14.31 14.76
CA CYS A 100 13.10 15.20 15.75
C CYS A 100 12.52 16.47 15.09
N ASP A 101 11.96 17.36 15.91
CA ASP A 101 11.53 18.71 15.52
C ASP A 101 10.39 18.75 14.47
N PHE A 102 9.20 18.33 14.90
CA PHE A 102 7.98 18.35 14.09
C PHE A 102 7.23 19.69 14.14
N GLU A 103 7.89 20.80 14.51
CA GLU A 103 7.23 22.10 14.68
C GLU A 103 6.56 22.61 13.39
N THR A 104 7.11 22.25 12.23
CA THR A 104 6.54 22.64 10.93
C THR A 104 5.71 21.54 10.26
N ALA A 105 5.45 20.45 10.99
CA ALA A 105 4.79 19.28 10.45
C ALA A 105 3.32 19.55 10.15
N LYS A 106 2.81 18.89 9.11
CA LYS A 106 1.39 18.87 8.77
C LYS A 106 0.87 17.44 8.86
N ASP A 107 -0.14 17.25 9.69
CA ASP A 107 -0.86 15.99 9.83
C ASP A 107 -2.09 16.03 8.91
N ARG A 108 -2.09 15.21 7.86
CA ARG A 108 -3.21 15.08 6.91
C ARG A 108 -4.08 13.84 7.21
N GLY A 109 -4.01 13.31 8.43
CA GLY A 109 -4.74 12.13 8.86
C GLY A 109 -6.27 12.30 8.98
N VAL A 110 -6.91 11.24 9.49
CA VAL A 110 -8.36 10.91 9.43
C VAL A 110 -9.34 12.01 9.93
N ALA A 111 -8.88 13.09 10.58
CA ALA A 111 -9.72 14.11 11.21
C ALA A 111 -9.57 15.54 10.64
N GLY A 112 -8.98 15.72 9.45
CA GLY A 112 -8.72 17.04 8.87
C GLY A 112 -7.29 17.53 9.10
N VAL A 113 -6.90 18.62 8.42
CA VAL A 113 -5.53 19.17 8.47
C VAL A 113 -5.31 19.87 9.80
N THR A 114 -4.66 19.20 10.74
CA THR A 114 -4.19 19.86 11.97
C THR A 114 -2.81 20.44 11.70
N THR A 115 -2.69 21.77 11.71
CA THR A 115 -1.38 22.43 11.72
C THR A 115 -0.93 22.49 13.17
N THR A 116 0.15 21.81 13.54
CA THR A 116 0.82 22.00 14.83
C THR A 116 1.52 23.35 14.79
N ARG A 117 0.83 24.43 15.17
CA ARG A 117 1.51 25.68 15.55
C ARG A 117 1.95 25.51 16.99
N ALA A 118 3.17 25.02 17.20
CA ALA A 118 3.87 25.35 18.42
C ALA A 118 4.02 26.88 18.43
N CYS A 119 3.50 27.54 19.47
CA CYS A 119 3.72 28.95 19.71
C CYS A 119 5.14 29.11 20.26
N THR A 120 6.15 28.83 19.45
CA THR A 120 7.49 29.34 19.65
C THR A 120 7.52 30.71 18.97
N THR A 121 8.25 31.66 19.54
CA THR A 121 8.39 33.05 19.07
C THR A 121 9.07 33.18 17.70
N ALA A 122 9.17 32.10 16.93
CA ALA A 122 9.65 32.07 15.56
C ALA A 122 8.46 32.26 14.60
N THR A 123 8.57 33.28 13.75
CA THR A 123 7.62 33.58 12.68
C THR A 123 7.44 32.38 11.72
N PRO A 124 6.24 32.23 11.09
CA PRO A 124 5.90 31.10 10.21
C PRO A 124 6.70 30.97 8.89
N ALA A 125 7.86 31.63 8.79
CA ALA A 125 8.68 31.76 7.58
C ALA A 125 10.01 30.97 7.62
N LEU A 126 10.33 30.25 8.70
CA LEU A 126 11.66 29.67 8.88
C LEU A 126 11.70 28.18 8.54
N GLN A 127 11.73 27.85 7.24
CA GLN A 127 12.58 26.72 6.83
C GLN A 127 14.03 27.21 6.84
N THR A 128 14.96 26.35 7.24
CA THR A 128 16.37 26.73 7.22
C THR A 128 16.84 26.89 5.77
N ARG A 129 17.36 28.07 5.41
CA ARG A 129 17.87 28.36 4.06
C ARG A 129 18.85 27.26 3.62
N GLY A 130 18.65 26.69 2.44
CA GLY A 130 19.53 25.67 1.85
C GLY A 130 18.91 24.27 1.67
N TYR A 131 17.77 23.97 2.30
CA TYR A 131 17.05 22.68 2.12
C TYR A 131 15.66 22.84 1.50
N ILE A 132 15.31 24.04 1.05
CA ILE A 132 13.99 24.38 0.52
C ILE A 132 13.86 23.84 -0.90
N ALA A 133 12.75 23.17 -1.19
CA ALA A 133 12.48 22.64 -2.52
C ALA A 133 12.14 23.77 -3.51
N PRO A 134 12.54 23.67 -4.81
CA PRO A 134 12.35 24.73 -5.80
C PRO A 134 10.91 25.26 -5.90
N GLU A 135 9.92 24.38 -5.78
CA GLU A 135 8.50 24.76 -5.82
C GLU A 135 8.05 25.60 -4.61
N LEU A 136 8.72 25.46 -3.46
CA LEU A 136 8.49 26.25 -2.26
C LEU A 136 9.27 27.57 -2.30
N GLU A 137 10.48 27.57 -2.88
CA GLU A 137 11.26 28.80 -3.11
C GLU A 137 10.56 29.73 -4.11
N ALA A 138 10.04 29.17 -5.21
CA ALA A 138 9.32 29.92 -6.22
C ALA A 138 7.99 30.50 -5.70
N ASN A 139 7.35 29.81 -4.75
CA ASN A 139 6.10 30.28 -4.14
C ASN A 139 5.98 29.81 -2.69
N ALA A 140 6.28 30.70 -1.74
CA ALA A 140 6.17 30.42 -0.31
C ALA A 140 4.75 30.04 0.17
N LYS A 141 3.70 30.31 -0.62
CA LYS A 141 2.32 29.88 -0.33
C LYS A 141 2.05 28.43 -0.76
N HIS A 142 2.93 27.83 -1.57
CA HIS A 142 2.79 26.45 -1.99
C HIS A 142 2.84 25.53 -0.76
N PRO A 143 1.90 24.57 -0.61
CA PRO A 143 1.90 23.72 0.56
C PRO A 143 3.12 22.80 0.54
N LYS A 144 3.79 22.69 1.70
CA LYS A 144 4.75 21.60 1.97
C LYS A 144 4.12 20.25 1.63
N SER A 145 4.91 19.38 1.02
CA SER A 145 4.48 18.10 0.46
C SER A 145 5.49 16.99 0.80
N ARG A 146 5.14 15.74 0.51
CA ARG A 146 6.10 14.63 0.60
C ARG A 146 7.28 14.81 -0.35
N ALA A 147 7.03 15.37 -1.54
CA ALA A 147 8.10 15.64 -2.51
C ALA A 147 9.05 16.74 -2.02
N SER A 148 8.56 17.72 -1.26
CA SER A 148 9.44 18.71 -0.64
C SER A 148 10.25 18.13 0.52
N ASP A 149 9.68 17.20 1.30
CA ASP A 149 10.42 16.44 2.31
C ASP A 149 11.52 15.58 1.65
N VAL A 150 11.20 14.85 0.57
CA VAL A 150 12.17 14.04 -0.17
C VAL A 150 13.32 14.90 -0.70
N TYR A 151 13.01 16.08 -1.26
CA TYR A 151 14.05 17.00 -1.73
C TYR A 151 14.99 17.41 -0.59
N ALA A 152 14.43 17.84 0.53
CA ALA A 152 15.19 18.24 1.72
C ALA A 152 15.99 17.06 2.32
N LEU A 153 15.44 15.84 2.29
CA LEU A 153 16.12 14.62 2.67
C LEU A 153 17.29 14.30 1.71
N GLY A 154 17.08 14.45 0.40
CA GLY A 154 18.12 14.25 -0.62
C GLY A 154 19.31 15.18 -0.41
N LEU A 155 19.05 16.46 -0.12
CA LEU A 155 20.09 17.42 0.24
C LEU A 155 20.76 17.08 1.58
N SER A 156 20.02 16.57 2.56
CA SER A 156 20.59 16.10 3.83
C SER A 156 21.53 14.91 3.64
N ILE A 157 21.17 13.96 2.78
CA ILE A 157 22.02 12.81 2.44
C ILE A 157 23.23 13.28 1.63
N LYS A 158 23.05 14.20 0.67
CA LYS A 158 24.15 14.79 -0.11
C LYS A 158 25.18 15.46 0.78
N PHE A 159 24.73 16.20 1.79
CA PHE A 159 25.61 16.79 2.80
C PHE A 159 26.48 15.73 3.50
N LEU A 160 25.90 14.60 3.92
CA LEU A 160 26.66 13.52 4.55
C LEU A 160 27.66 12.86 3.60
N ILE A 161 27.29 12.69 2.33
CA ILE A 161 28.20 12.21 1.28
C ILE A 161 29.38 13.18 1.15
N ASP A 162 29.12 14.49 1.10
CA ASP A 162 30.17 15.51 0.97
C ASP A 162 31.09 15.58 2.19
N CYS A 163 30.61 15.20 3.38
CA CYS A 163 31.44 15.08 4.58
C CYS A 163 32.42 13.91 4.54
N VAL A 164 32.18 12.89 3.72
CA VAL A 164 33.03 11.69 3.64
C VAL A 164 33.75 11.53 2.30
N ALA A 165 33.36 12.27 1.26
CA ALA A 165 33.91 12.17 -0.08
C ALA A 165 34.58 13.49 -0.57
N PRO A 166 35.77 13.87 -0.06
CA PRO A 166 36.53 15.00 -0.60
C PRO A 166 37.02 14.73 -2.04
N ARG A 167 37.24 15.78 -2.85
CA ARG A 167 37.66 15.62 -4.26
C ARG A 167 38.94 14.77 -4.40
N GLY A 168 38.90 13.73 -5.24
CA GLY A 168 40.07 12.91 -5.59
C GLY A 168 40.15 11.51 -4.95
N GLU A 169 39.01 10.89 -4.65
CA GLU A 169 38.93 9.67 -3.84
C GLU A 169 39.35 8.33 -4.51
N PRO A 170 39.69 7.31 -3.69
CA PRO A 170 39.92 5.94 -4.16
C PRO A 170 38.66 5.31 -4.77
N ALA A 171 38.84 4.41 -5.75
CA ALA A 171 37.75 3.75 -6.49
C ALA A 171 36.72 3.00 -5.61
N SER A 172 37.11 2.52 -4.42
CA SER A 172 36.24 1.77 -3.49
C SER A 172 35.17 2.63 -2.82
N VAL A 173 35.45 3.91 -2.58
CA VAL A 173 34.45 4.84 -2.04
C VAL A 173 33.47 5.25 -3.13
N ALA A 174 33.97 5.49 -4.34
CA ALA A 174 33.16 5.79 -5.52
C ALA A 174 32.15 4.67 -5.84
N SER A 175 32.53 3.39 -5.71
CA SER A 175 31.61 2.27 -5.93
C SER A 175 30.48 2.17 -4.90
N THR A 176 30.73 2.62 -3.66
CA THR A 176 29.72 2.56 -2.57
C THR A 176 28.80 3.78 -2.59
N LEU A 177 29.35 4.97 -2.83
CA LEU A 177 28.59 6.23 -2.81
C LEU A 177 28.00 6.59 -4.17
N GLY A 178 28.50 6.03 -5.29
CA GLY A 178 27.98 6.29 -6.64
C GLY A 178 26.47 6.00 -6.76
N PRO A 179 26.01 4.78 -6.42
CA PRO A 179 24.57 4.50 -6.41
C PRO A 179 23.78 5.41 -5.45
N LEU A 180 24.40 5.89 -4.36
CA LEU A 180 23.72 6.73 -3.36
C LEU A 180 23.55 8.14 -3.90
N LEU A 181 24.54 8.63 -4.64
CA LEU A 181 24.46 9.86 -5.41
C LEU A 181 23.37 9.76 -6.50
N GLU A 182 23.25 8.64 -7.21
CA GLU A 182 22.16 8.44 -8.18
C GLU A 182 20.78 8.50 -7.52
N LEU A 183 20.62 7.91 -6.32
CA LEU A 183 19.40 8.07 -5.53
C LEU A 183 19.18 9.54 -5.16
N VAL A 184 20.19 10.23 -4.65
CA VAL A 184 20.12 11.67 -4.32
C VAL A 184 19.68 12.48 -5.53
N GLU A 185 20.22 12.24 -6.72
CA GLU A 185 19.83 12.90 -7.97
C GLU A 185 18.35 12.69 -8.32
N LYS A 186 17.81 11.50 -8.05
CA LYS A 186 16.37 11.22 -8.17
C LYS A 186 15.56 11.96 -7.10
N MET A 187 16.09 12.17 -5.91
CA MET A 187 15.41 12.88 -4.82
C MET A 187 15.37 14.39 -5.02
N ILE A 188 16.40 14.97 -5.64
CA ILE A 188 16.55 16.43 -5.81
C ILE A 188 16.11 16.94 -7.20
N ARG A 189 15.33 16.14 -7.96
CA ARG A 189 14.77 16.58 -9.26
C ARG A 189 14.00 17.89 -9.10
N HIS A 190 14.14 18.79 -10.08
CA HIS A 190 13.51 20.10 -10.01
C HIS A 190 11.97 19.98 -9.97
N ASP A 191 11.39 19.17 -10.87
CA ASP A 191 9.95 18.89 -10.84
C ASP A 191 9.61 17.89 -9.71
N PRO A 192 8.74 18.26 -8.75
CA PRO A 192 8.34 17.36 -7.66
C PRO A 192 7.68 16.05 -8.13
N ARG A 193 7.14 16.01 -9.36
CA ARG A 193 6.50 14.82 -9.95
C ARG A 193 7.51 13.80 -10.48
N GLU A 194 8.74 14.22 -10.71
CA GLU A 194 9.85 13.37 -11.19
C GLU A 194 10.69 12.82 -10.03
N ARG A 195 10.46 13.30 -8.80
CA ARG A 195 11.18 12.83 -7.62
C ARG A 195 10.74 11.41 -7.24
N VAL A 196 11.70 10.56 -6.90
CA VAL A 196 11.43 9.29 -6.22
C VAL A 196 10.73 9.58 -4.89
N ASN A 197 9.77 8.76 -4.46
CA ASN A 197 9.19 8.92 -3.12
C ASN A 197 10.00 8.13 -2.07
N ALA A 198 9.84 8.45 -0.79
CA ALA A 198 10.64 7.84 0.27
C ALA A 198 10.46 6.32 0.37
N GLN A 199 9.26 5.80 0.06
CA GLN A 199 8.95 4.37 0.09
C GLN A 199 9.63 3.64 -1.09
N ASP A 200 9.58 4.17 -2.30
CA ASP A 200 10.29 3.57 -3.44
C ASP A 200 11.81 3.65 -3.22
N ALA A 201 12.31 4.75 -2.64
CA ALA A 201 13.71 4.89 -2.27
C ALA A 201 14.14 3.86 -1.21
N GLU A 202 13.29 3.54 -0.23
CA GLU A 202 13.55 2.53 0.82
C GLU A 202 13.82 1.13 0.23
N HIS A 203 13.20 0.79 -0.91
CA HIS A 203 13.31 -0.52 -1.57
C HIS A 203 14.34 -0.53 -2.71
N MET A 204 15.15 0.53 -2.86
CA MET A 204 16.18 0.54 -3.88
C MET A 204 17.33 -0.43 -3.51
N PRO A 205 17.90 -1.17 -4.48
CA PRO A 205 18.94 -2.17 -4.23
C PRO A 205 20.19 -1.67 -3.48
N ILE A 206 20.41 -0.35 -3.48
CA ILE A 206 21.51 0.26 -2.73
C ILE A 206 21.44 0.02 -1.21
N PHE A 207 20.24 -0.16 -0.68
CA PHE A 207 20.02 -0.43 0.73
C PHE A 207 19.97 -1.92 1.08
N ASP A 208 20.10 -2.80 0.08
CA ASP A 208 20.22 -4.24 0.30
C ASP A 208 21.64 -4.55 0.79
N VAL A 209 21.79 -4.56 2.11
CA VAL A 209 23.01 -4.97 2.78
C VAL A 209 22.65 -6.12 3.71
N ASP A 210 23.31 -7.24 3.51
CA ASP A 210 23.35 -8.39 4.42
C ASP A 210 22.11 -9.31 4.47
N GLY A 211 21.43 -9.57 3.35
CA GLY A 211 20.52 -10.72 3.20
C GLY A 211 19.38 -10.82 4.23
N ASN A 212 19.17 -9.78 5.03
CA ASN A 212 18.11 -9.66 6.01
C ASN A 212 17.03 -8.80 5.36
N PRO A 213 15.85 -9.37 5.04
CA PRO A 213 14.78 -8.60 4.44
C PRO A 213 14.41 -7.45 5.39
N VAL A 214 14.51 -6.22 4.88
CA VAL A 214 13.97 -5.04 5.56
C VAL A 214 12.48 -5.33 5.83
N PRO A 215 11.98 -5.17 7.07
CA PRO A 215 10.57 -5.41 7.35
C PRO A 215 9.70 -4.40 6.59
N THR A 216 9.20 -4.84 5.44
CA THR A 216 8.24 -4.12 4.61
C THR A 216 6.97 -3.81 5.41
N PRO A 217 6.59 -2.54 5.59
CA PRO A 217 5.32 -2.18 6.22
C PRO A 217 4.31 -1.93 5.09
N HIS A 218 3.74 -3.01 4.56
CA HIS A 218 2.76 -2.96 3.46
C HIS A 218 1.31 -2.77 3.91
N ASP A 219 1.08 -2.12 5.06
CA ASP A 219 -0.29 -1.85 5.53
C ASP A 219 -0.89 -0.55 4.96
N ALA A 220 -0.16 0.15 4.09
CA ALA A 220 -0.61 1.33 3.37
C ALA A 220 -0.05 1.35 1.94
N PRO A 221 -0.79 1.95 0.99
CA PRO A 221 -0.43 1.90 -0.41
C PRO A 221 0.78 2.81 -0.73
N PRO A 222 1.47 2.56 -1.87
CA PRO A 222 2.60 3.39 -2.29
C PRO A 222 2.23 4.89 -2.44
N PRO A 223 3.17 5.82 -2.27
CA PRO A 223 2.89 7.22 -1.94
C PRO A 223 2.55 8.14 -3.11
N TYR A 224 2.72 7.71 -4.36
CA TYR A 224 2.28 8.51 -5.51
C TYR A 224 0.75 8.63 -5.58
N TRP A 225 0.03 7.83 -4.79
CA TRP A 225 -1.42 7.95 -4.60
C TRP A 225 -1.75 9.38 -4.20
N ALA A 226 -1.06 10.01 -3.23
CA ALA A 226 -1.48 11.30 -2.68
C ALA A 226 -1.43 12.50 -3.65
N MET A 227 -0.69 12.43 -4.76
CA MET A 227 -0.48 13.59 -5.65
C MET A 227 -1.26 13.57 -6.96
N ARG A 228 -1.91 12.46 -7.29
CA ARG A 228 -2.74 12.37 -8.50
C ARG A 228 -4.23 12.41 -8.17
N GLY A 229 -5.11 12.45 -9.17
CA GLY A 229 -6.56 12.67 -9.00
C GLY A 229 -7.25 11.73 -8.00
N THR A 230 -8.58 11.78 -7.90
CA THR A 230 -9.31 10.85 -7.02
C THR A 230 -9.15 9.37 -7.44
N TYR A 231 -8.75 9.13 -8.69
CA TYR A 231 -8.68 7.83 -9.34
C TYR A 231 -7.69 7.83 -10.52
N GLU A 232 -6.77 6.85 -10.56
CA GLU A 232 -5.95 6.51 -11.74
C GLU A 232 -5.70 4.99 -11.81
N TRP A 233 -5.32 4.48 -12.98
CA TRP A 233 -4.64 3.18 -13.10
C TRP A 233 -3.37 3.35 -13.94
N HIS A 234 -2.33 2.56 -13.68
CA HIS A 234 -1.06 2.64 -14.41
C HIS A 234 -0.46 1.26 -14.61
N LYS A 235 0.32 1.09 -15.69
CA LYS A 235 0.95 -0.19 -16.03
C LYS A 235 2.02 -0.57 -15.01
N SER A 236 2.09 -1.85 -14.66
CA SER A 236 3.12 -2.44 -13.81
C SER A 236 3.77 -3.62 -14.51
N GLU A 237 5.05 -3.48 -14.84
CA GLU A 237 5.83 -4.55 -15.49
C GLU A 237 6.19 -5.66 -14.50
N PHE A 238 6.53 -5.32 -13.26
CA PHE A 238 6.74 -6.31 -12.19
C PHE A 238 5.52 -7.24 -12.05
N MET A 239 4.32 -6.66 -11.98
CA MET A 239 3.10 -7.47 -11.83
C MET A 239 2.72 -8.24 -13.09
N ARG A 240 3.24 -7.88 -14.26
CA ARG A 240 3.02 -8.66 -15.47
C ARG A 240 3.58 -10.07 -15.31
N ASN A 241 4.84 -10.17 -14.88
CA ASN A 241 5.51 -11.46 -14.67
C ASN A 241 4.80 -12.26 -13.58
N GLU A 242 4.40 -11.58 -12.50
CA GLU A 242 3.71 -12.22 -11.39
C GLU A 242 2.33 -12.76 -11.79
N VAL A 243 1.57 -12.00 -12.60
CA VAL A 243 0.27 -12.46 -13.09
C VAL A 243 0.38 -13.73 -13.92
N GLU A 244 1.40 -13.89 -14.76
CA GLU A 244 1.57 -15.12 -15.54
C GLU A 244 1.72 -16.35 -14.64
N ARG A 245 2.50 -16.25 -13.56
CA ARG A 245 2.62 -17.28 -12.52
C ARG A 245 1.26 -17.55 -11.86
N LEU A 246 0.54 -16.50 -11.46
CA LEU A 246 -0.76 -16.62 -10.80
C LEU A 246 -1.82 -17.26 -11.70
N LEU A 247 -1.84 -16.95 -13.00
CA LEU A 247 -2.74 -17.59 -13.95
C LEU A 247 -2.48 -19.10 -13.98
N ASP A 248 -1.23 -19.54 -14.03
CA ASP A 248 -0.92 -20.96 -13.97
C ASP A 248 -1.43 -21.59 -12.65
N GLU A 249 -1.01 -21.06 -11.51
CA GLU A 249 -1.31 -21.61 -10.17
C GLU A 249 -2.79 -21.66 -9.83
N THR A 250 -3.56 -20.67 -10.30
CA THR A 250 -5.00 -20.56 -10.02
C THR A 250 -5.87 -21.17 -11.12
N THR A 251 -5.27 -21.86 -12.10
CA THR A 251 -6.02 -22.68 -13.06
C THR A 251 -6.47 -23.98 -12.40
N CYS A 252 -7.77 -24.27 -12.43
CA CYS A 252 -8.27 -25.53 -11.88
C CYS A 252 -7.79 -26.74 -12.70
N TRP A 253 -7.73 -27.92 -12.08
CA TRP A 253 -7.20 -29.14 -12.70
C TRP A 253 -7.92 -29.50 -14.01
N ASP A 254 -9.26 -29.41 -14.04
CA ASP A 254 -10.06 -29.67 -15.25
C ASP A 254 -9.64 -28.75 -16.40
N CYS A 255 -9.49 -27.45 -16.12
CA CYS A 255 -9.11 -26.48 -17.14
C CYS A 255 -7.70 -26.75 -17.65
N ARG A 256 -6.76 -27.10 -16.77
CA ARG A 256 -5.40 -27.48 -17.14
C ARG A 256 -5.38 -28.75 -18.01
N LYS A 257 -6.09 -29.80 -17.60
CA LYS A 257 -6.16 -31.09 -18.30
C LYS A 257 -6.69 -30.96 -19.73
N TRP A 258 -7.71 -30.12 -19.92
CA TRP A 258 -8.37 -29.96 -21.22
C TRP A 258 -7.89 -28.75 -22.02
N GLY A 259 -6.85 -28.06 -21.54
CA GLY A 259 -6.32 -26.85 -22.19
C GLY A 259 -7.35 -25.72 -22.29
N LEU A 260 -8.24 -25.60 -21.30
CA LEU A 260 -9.25 -24.55 -21.20
C LEU A 260 -8.65 -23.39 -20.42
N ALA A 261 -8.82 -22.16 -20.91
CA ALA A 261 -8.27 -20.94 -20.33
C ALA A 261 -6.72 -20.87 -20.30
N THR A 262 -5.97 -21.85 -20.77
CA THR A 262 -4.49 -21.83 -20.71
C THR A 262 -3.83 -21.13 -21.90
N ASP A 263 -4.58 -20.86 -22.98
CA ASP A 263 -4.10 -20.28 -24.23
C ASP A 263 -4.27 -18.76 -24.31
N VAL A 264 -3.85 -18.05 -23.25
CA VAL A 264 -3.91 -16.58 -23.19
C VAL A 264 -2.52 -15.93 -23.19
N ASN A 265 -2.43 -14.72 -23.71
CA ASN A 265 -1.30 -13.82 -23.55
C ASN A 265 -1.70 -12.67 -22.61
N VAL A 266 -0.83 -12.33 -21.65
CA VAL A 266 -0.98 -11.12 -20.84
C VAL A 266 -0.49 -9.93 -21.65
N LEU A 267 -1.38 -9.01 -21.97
CA LEU A 267 -1.07 -7.80 -22.74
C LEU A 267 -0.58 -6.67 -21.85
N SER A 268 -1.29 -6.42 -20.75
CA SER A 268 -0.91 -5.43 -19.76
C SER A 268 -1.48 -5.77 -18.39
N VAL A 269 -0.77 -5.36 -17.34
CA VAL A 269 -1.27 -5.38 -15.98
C VAL A 269 -1.20 -3.97 -15.44
N CYS A 270 -2.33 -3.46 -14.96
CA CYS A 270 -2.43 -2.11 -14.42
C CYS A 270 -2.85 -2.15 -12.96
N ARG A 271 -2.16 -1.41 -12.09
CA ARG A 271 -2.62 -1.19 -10.71
C ARG A 271 -3.76 -0.19 -10.74
N VAL A 272 -4.82 -0.45 -9.98
CA VAL A 272 -5.89 0.50 -9.71
C VAL A 272 -5.55 1.25 -8.43
N GLU A 273 -5.65 2.56 -8.50
CA GLU A 273 -5.33 3.47 -7.40
C GLU A 273 -6.50 4.38 -7.14
N ASN A 274 -7.28 4.05 -6.12
CA ASN A 274 -8.43 4.83 -5.75
C ASN A 274 -8.42 5.11 -4.24
N LYS A 275 -8.11 6.36 -3.90
CA LYS A 275 -7.97 6.81 -2.51
C LYS A 275 -9.24 6.63 -1.69
N ILE A 276 -10.39 6.87 -2.32
CA ILE A 276 -11.68 6.84 -1.65
C ILE A 276 -12.02 5.39 -1.31
N HIS A 277 -11.89 4.49 -2.29
CA HIS A 277 -12.18 3.06 -2.06
C HIS A 277 -11.18 2.43 -1.12
N TRP A 278 -9.90 2.77 -1.22
CA TRP A 278 -8.90 2.28 -0.30
C TRP A 278 -9.18 2.72 1.13
N LYS A 279 -9.49 4.01 1.36
CA LYS A 279 -9.87 4.50 2.69
C LYS A 279 -11.09 3.75 3.23
N SER A 280 -12.06 3.49 2.36
CA SER A 280 -13.25 2.72 2.71
C SER A 280 -12.92 1.27 3.07
N PHE A 281 -12.04 0.62 2.30
CA PHE A 281 -11.55 -0.73 2.53
C PHE A 281 -10.76 -0.86 3.83
N SER A 282 -9.80 0.04 4.06
CA SER A 282 -9.02 0.08 5.31
C SER A 282 -9.89 0.35 6.53
N SER A 283 -10.90 1.21 6.40
CA SER A 283 -11.88 1.44 7.49
C SER A 283 -12.65 0.17 7.80
N ARG A 284 -13.12 -0.55 6.77
CA ARG A 284 -13.83 -1.82 6.96
C ARG A 284 -12.94 -2.90 7.57
N ARG A 285 -11.66 -2.95 7.18
CA ARG A 285 -10.66 -3.84 7.80
C ARG A 285 -10.53 -3.54 9.29
N ALA A 286 -10.40 -2.28 9.68
CA ALA A 286 -10.32 -1.89 11.09
C ALA A 286 -11.59 -2.23 11.89
N GLU A 287 -12.78 -2.13 11.28
CA GLU A 287 -14.03 -2.56 11.90
C GLU A 287 -14.04 -4.07 12.17
N LEU A 288 -13.63 -4.89 11.19
CA LEU A 288 -13.55 -6.35 11.35
C LEU A 288 -12.53 -6.75 12.42
N LEU A 289 -11.38 -6.07 12.48
CA LEU A 289 -10.36 -6.27 13.51
C LEU A 289 -10.89 -5.97 14.91
N ALA A 290 -11.69 -4.90 15.07
CA ALA A 290 -12.29 -4.54 16.35
C ALA A 290 -13.37 -5.53 16.81
N LEU A 291 -13.99 -6.25 15.88
CA LEU A 291 -15.07 -7.22 16.13
C LEU A 291 -14.58 -8.67 16.10
N ALA A 292 -13.29 -8.91 15.86
CA ALA A 292 -12.73 -10.24 15.69
C ALA A 292 -12.87 -11.06 16.99
N ASP A 293 -13.76 -12.05 16.96
CA ASP A 293 -13.83 -13.09 17.97
C ASP A 293 -12.71 -14.09 17.69
N GLN A 294 -11.74 -14.19 18.60
CA GLN A 294 -10.53 -15.02 18.47
C GLN A 294 -10.81 -16.53 18.30
N SER A 295 -12.08 -16.95 18.43
CA SER A 295 -12.54 -18.33 18.28
C SER A 295 -12.79 -18.76 16.82
N CYS A 296 -12.86 -17.82 15.87
CA CYS A 296 -13.13 -18.14 14.46
C CYS A 296 -11.82 -18.47 13.71
N GLY A 297 -11.59 -19.75 13.42
CA GLY A 297 -10.43 -20.19 12.64
C GLY A 297 -10.44 -19.74 11.17
N VAL A 298 -9.27 -19.83 10.51
CA VAL A 298 -9.06 -19.46 9.11
C VAL A 298 -10.06 -20.17 8.17
N PRO A 299 -10.66 -19.47 7.18
CA PRO A 299 -11.58 -20.08 6.24
C PRO A 299 -11.00 -21.32 5.53
N ARG A 300 -11.73 -22.45 5.53
CA ARG A 300 -11.26 -23.77 5.08
C ARG A 300 -10.95 -23.82 3.58
N SER A 301 -11.77 -23.21 2.73
CA SER A 301 -11.65 -23.28 1.26
C SER A 301 -10.71 -22.25 0.64
N VAL A 302 -10.27 -21.22 1.39
CA VAL A 302 -9.36 -20.17 0.88
C VAL A 302 -7.92 -20.37 1.37
N GLN A 303 -7.59 -21.59 1.81
CA GLN A 303 -6.25 -21.95 2.28
C GLN A 303 -5.17 -21.82 1.18
N ARG A 304 -5.54 -21.85 -0.10
CA ARG A 304 -4.66 -21.44 -1.20
C ARG A 304 -4.75 -19.93 -1.38
N ARG A 305 -4.10 -19.18 -0.49
CA ARG A 305 -3.97 -17.73 -0.67
C ARG A 305 -3.24 -17.48 -1.97
N ILE A 306 -3.88 -16.76 -2.87
CA ILE A 306 -3.18 -16.16 -4.00
C ILE A 306 -2.14 -15.21 -3.39
N GLN A 307 -0.88 -15.63 -3.38
CA GLN A 307 0.21 -14.83 -2.85
C GLN A 307 0.76 -13.97 -3.98
N VAL A 308 0.80 -12.65 -3.80
CA VAL A 308 1.29 -11.70 -4.81
C VAL A 308 2.62 -11.14 -4.31
N GLY A 309 3.74 -11.62 -4.83
CA GLY A 309 5.08 -11.31 -4.32
C GLY A 309 5.15 -11.45 -2.79
N ASP A 310 5.78 -10.48 -2.14
CA ASP A 310 5.89 -10.42 -0.67
C ASP A 310 4.79 -9.58 0.01
N VAL A 311 3.66 -9.38 -0.69
CA VAL A 311 2.54 -8.62 -0.12
C VAL A 311 2.01 -9.35 1.12
N ARG A 312 2.10 -8.68 2.27
CA ARG A 312 1.49 -9.14 3.51
C ARG A 312 -0.01 -8.86 3.48
N LEU A 313 -0.77 -9.87 3.90
CA LEU A 313 -2.21 -9.81 4.05
C LEU A 313 -2.53 -9.92 5.54
N ASP A 314 -3.57 -9.21 5.99
CA ASP A 314 -3.98 -9.24 7.37
C ASP A 314 -4.75 -10.54 7.69
N ASP A 315 -4.14 -11.39 8.51
CA ASP A 315 -4.69 -12.69 8.90
C ASP A 315 -6.01 -12.58 9.69
N THR A 316 -6.10 -11.59 10.57
CA THR A 316 -7.20 -11.43 11.52
C THR A 316 -8.50 -11.04 10.83
N SER A 317 -8.44 -10.21 9.79
CA SER A 317 -9.58 -9.85 8.94
C SER A 317 -9.83 -10.84 7.80
N HIS A 318 -9.02 -11.90 7.72
CA HIS A 318 -8.99 -12.86 6.62
C HIS A 318 -8.88 -12.15 5.27
N GLU A 319 -7.91 -11.23 5.16
CA GLU A 319 -7.61 -10.53 3.93
C GLU A 319 -7.00 -11.50 2.90
N VAL A 320 -7.58 -11.56 1.71
CA VAL A 320 -7.16 -12.47 0.65
C VAL A 320 -7.20 -11.78 -0.71
N PHE A 321 -6.41 -12.30 -1.65
CA PHE A 321 -6.56 -11.99 -3.06
C PHE A 321 -7.53 -12.95 -3.73
N LEU A 322 -8.46 -12.42 -4.52
CA LEU A 322 -9.43 -13.19 -5.30
C LEU A 322 -9.65 -12.57 -6.68
N TRP A 323 -9.98 -13.40 -7.65
CA TRP A 323 -10.29 -13.00 -9.02
C TRP A 323 -11.74 -12.56 -9.19
N HIS A 324 -11.96 -11.54 -10.02
CA HIS A 324 -13.28 -11.08 -10.45
C HIS A 324 -13.36 -11.00 -11.97
N GLY A 325 -14.43 -11.57 -12.54
CA GLY A 325 -14.70 -11.52 -13.97
C GLY A 325 -15.85 -10.58 -14.30
N LEU A 326 -15.66 -9.74 -15.31
CA LEU A 326 -16.65 -8.78 -15.78
C LEU A 326 -16.43 -8.42 -17.26
N PRO A 327 -17.45 -7.90 -17.97
CA PRO A 327 -17.26 -7.36 -19.31
C PRO A 327 -16.20 -6.24 -19.31
N ALA A 328 -15.28 -6.24 -20.28
CA ALA A 328 -14.18 -5.28 -20.35
C ALA A 328 -14.65 -3.82 -20.36
N ALA A 329 -15.81 -3.54 -20.97
CA ALA A 329 -16.44 -2.21 -20.96
C ALA A 329 -16.83 -1.70 -19.56
N ARG A 330 -17.01 -2.58 -18.56
CA ARG A 330 -17.34 -2.19 -17.17
C ARG A 330 -16.12 -1.88 -16.31
N VAL A 331 -14.93 -2.28 -16.74
CA VAL A 331 -13.69 -2.11 -15.95
C VAL A 331 -13.37 -0.65 -15.63
N PRO A 332 -13.48 0.32 -16.57
CA PRO A 332 -13.28 1.73 -16.24
C PRO A 332 -14.21 2.23 -15.13
N VAL A 333 -15.48 1.80 -15.16
CA VAL A 333 -16.48 2.17 -14.14
C VAL A 333 -16.12 1.55 -12.80
N VAL A 334 -15.74 0.28 -12.76
CA VAL A 334 -15.37 -0.40 -11.51
C VAL A 334 -14.12 0.19 -10.89
N ALA A 335 -13.13 0.52 -11.70
CA ALA A 335 -11.90 1.09 -11.18
C ALA A 335 -12.14 2.53 -10.63
N HIS A 336 -13.01 3.32 -11.28
CA HIS A 336 -13.40 4.65 -10.80
C HIS A 336 -14.33 4.61 -9.57
N SER A 337 -15.40 3.82 -9.64
CA SER A 337 -16.53 3.85 -8.70
C SER A 337 -16.52 2.70 -7.69
N GLY A 338 -15.58 1.77 -7.81
CA GLY A 338 -15.47 0.58 -6.96
C GLY A 338 -16.36 -0.56 -7.47
N LEU A 339 -16.20 -1.73 -6.86
CA LEU A 339 -17.14 -2.85 -7.03
C LEU A 339 -18.33 -2.64 -6.10
N ASP A 340 -19.54 -2.78 -6.63
CA ASP A 340 -20.79 -2.66 -5.89
C ASP A 340 -21.77 -3.71 -6.41
N GLU A 341 -22.64 -4.22 -5.53
CA GLU A 341 -23.61 -5.27 -5.82
C GLU A 341 -24.59 -4.92 -6.96
N ARG A 342 -24.80 -3.62 -7.23
CA ARG A 342 -25.65 -3.13 -8.35
C ARG A 342 -24.93 -3.21 -9.71
N ILE A 343 -23.61 -3.16 -9.68
CA ILE A 343 -22.75 -3.34 -10.87
C ILE A 343 -22.46 -4.83 -11.08
N ALA A 344 -22.42 -5.59 -9.99
CA ALA A 344 -22.37 -7.06 -9.97
C ALA A 344 -23.74 -7.69 -10.28
N ASN A 345 -23.76 -8.98 -10.61
CA ASN A 345 -24.98 -9.68 -11.01
C ASN A 345 -25.89 -9.95 -9.79
N CYS A 346 -26.97 -9.18 -9.63
CA CYS A 346 -27.92 -9.33 -8.52
C CYS A 346 -28.76 -10.63 -8.57
N ARG A 347 -28.62 -11.46 -9.62
CA ARG A 347 -29.34 -12.74 -9.79
C ARG A 347 -28.45 -13.95 -9.48
N GLY A 348 -27.35 -13.76 -8.76
CA GLY A 348 -26.46 -14.85 -8.37
C GLY A 348 -27.14 -15.86 -7.43
N LEU A 349 -26.63 -17.09 -7.45
CA LEU A 349 -27.19 -18.23 -6.73
C LEU A 349 -27.03 -18.10 -5.20
N TYR A 350 -25.96 -17.46 -4.75
CA TYR A 350 -25.55 -17.38 -3.34
C TYR A 350 -25.78 -15.98 -2.74
N GLY A 351 -26.73 -15.23 -3.31
CA GLY A 351 -27.06 -13.87 -2.90
C GLY A 351 -26.78 -12.80 -3.96
N ALA A 352 -27.35 -11.63 -3.74
CA ALA A 352 -27.18 -10.42 -4.53
C ALA A 352 -25.96 -9.62 -4.02
N GLY A 353 -24.77 -10.13 -4.32
CA GLY A 353 -23.50 -9.54 -3.90
C GLY A 353 -22.43 -9.55 -4.99
N ILE A 354 -21.20 -9.27 -4.58
CA ILE A 354 -20.01 -9.22 -5.42
C ILE A 354 -19.36 -10.61 -5.41
N TYR A 355 -19.33 -11.25 -6.57
CA TYR A 355 -18.82 -12.61 -6.74
C TYR A 355 -17.33 -12.60 -7.05
N LEU A 356 -16.57 -13.39 -6.29
CA LEU A 356 -15.13 -13.55 -6.35
C LEU A 356 -14.77 -15.04 -6.32
N THR A 357 -13.55 -15.38 -6.71
CA THR A 357 -13.10 -16.77 -6.75
C THR A 357 -11.57 -16.85 -6.63
N ASP A 358 -11.06 -17.92 -6.04
CA ASP A 358 -9.64 -18.22 -5.96
C ASP A 358 -9.08 -18.79 -7.29
N GLN A 359 -9.96 -19.17 -8.23
CA GLN A 359 -9.59 -19.77 -9.51
C GLN A 359 -9.85 -18.81 -10.67
N TRP A 360 -8.80 -18.30 -11.33
CA TRP A 360 -8.97 -17.30 -12.38
C TRP A 360 -9.78 -17.83 -13.58
N CYS A 361 -9.70 -19.13 -13.88
CA CYS A 361 -10.45 -19.76 -14.96
C CYS A 361 -11.98 -19.71 -14.74
N LYS A 362 -12.44 -19.57 -13.49
CA LYS A 362 -13.83 -19.28 -13.16
C LYS A 362 -14.18 -17.82 -13.41
N ALA A 363 -13.32 -16.89 -12.98
CA ALA A 363 -13.50 -15.47 -13.27
C ALA A 363 -13.56 -15.21 -14.80
N LEU A 364 -12.74 -15.92 -15.59
CA LEU A 364 -12.72 -15.78 -17.03
C LEU A 364 -14.08 -16.08 -17.71
N GLN A 365 -14.90 -16.97 -17.14
CA GLN A 365 -16.25 -17.28 -17.67
C GLN A 365 -17.19 -16.06 -17.65
N TYR A 366 -16.89 -15.07 -16.82
CA TYR A 366 -17.65 -13.83 -16.72
C TYR A 366 -16.96 -12.66 -17.45
N SER A 367 -15.74 -12.84 -17.95
CA SER A 367 -14.98 -11.83 -18.69
C SER A 367 -15.31 -11.83 -20.19
N ARG A 368 -15.61 -10.65 -20.72
CA ARG A 368 -15.97 -10.43 -22.15
C ARG A 368 -15.08 -9.38 -22.78
N ALA A 369 -14.76 -9.55 -24.06
CA ALA A 369 -13.98 -8.58 -24.82
C ALA A 369 -14.83 -7.35 -25.19
N GLY A 370 -14.23 -6.16 -25.17
CA GLY A 370 -14.85 -4.90 -25.63
C GLY A 370 -16.31 -4.69 -25.17
N ASP A 371 -17.17 -4.37 -26.13
CA ASP A 371 -18.62 -4.10 -25.97
C ASP A 371 -19.51 -5.34 -26.13
N CYS A 372 -18.93 -6.55 -26.00
CA CYS A 372 -19.62 -7.81 -26.25
C CYS A 372 -20.83 -7.98 -25.28
N SER A 373 -22.02 -7.64 -25.77
CA SER A 373 -23.31 -7.65 -25.05
C SER A 373 -24.04 -9.00 -25.14
N ILE A 374 -23.61 -9.88 -26.05
CA ILE A 374 -24.23 -11.18 -26.33
C ILE A 374 -24.23 -12.07 -25.07
N ARG A 375 -25.35 -12.74 -24.78
CA ARG A 375 -25.43 -13.71 -23.67
C ARG A 375 -24.38 -14.81 -23.86
N HIS A 376 -23.67 -15.19 -22.80
CA HIS A 376 -22.58 -16.19 -22.83
C HIS A 376 -22.95 -17.53 -23.50
N LYS A 377 -24.22 -17.93 -23.48
CA LYS A 377 -24.71 -19.13 -24.20
C LYS A 377 -24.71 -18.99 -25.73
N LEU A 378 -24.59 -17.76 -26.25
CA LEU A 378 -24.64 -17.40 -27.67
C LEU A 378 -23.31 -16.84 -28.19
N CYS A 379 -22.34 -16.49 -27.32
CA CYS A 379 -20.98 -16.10 -27.70
C CYS A 379 -19.98 -17.20 -27.34
N GLY A 380 -19.61 -18.04 -28.31
CA GLY A 380 -18.51 -19.00 -28.19
C GLY A 380 -18.68 -20.11 -27.15
N ARG A 381 -17.55 -20.73 -26.79
CA ARG A 381 -17.47 -21.82 -25.80
C ARG A 381 -17.40 -21.24 -24.38
N LYS A 382 -17.75 -22.04 -23.37
CA LYS A 382 -17.82 -21.65 -21.93
C LYS A 382 -16.63 -20.84 -21.38
N TYR A 383 -15.44 -20.99 -21.95
CA TYR A 383 -14.24 -20.26 -21.52
C TYR A 383 -13.69 -19.33 -22.60
N ARG A 384 -14.18 -19.41 -23.85
CA ARG A 384 -13.66 -18.73 -25.03
C ARG A 384 -14.82 -18.10 -25.79
N CYS A 385 -15.08 -16.82 -25.52
CA CYS A 385 -16.01 -16.04 -26.31
C CYS A 385 -15.34 -15.60 -27.61
N ASP A 386 -16.05 -15.72 -28.73
CA ASP A 386 -15.56 -15.46 -30.09
C ASP A 386 -15.50 -13.95 -30.43
N CYS A 387 -15.90 -13.08 -29.49
CA CYS A 387 -15.80 -11.63 -29.63
C CYS A 387 -14.32 -11.19 -29.80
N ARG A 388 -14.05 -10.36 -30.81
CA ARG A 388 -12.72 -9.78 -31.07
C ARG A 388 -12.35 -8.75 -30.00
N GLY A 389 -11.06 -8.66 -29.67
CA GLY A 389 -10.49 -7.66 -28.77
C GLY A 389 -10.03 -8.21 -27.42
N PRO A 390 -9.36 -7.37 -26.61
CA PRO A 390 -8.82 -7.79 -25.34
C PRO A 390 -9.91 -8.03 -24.30
N LYS A 391 -9.68 -9.04 -23.46
CA LYS A 391 -10.46 -9.36 -22.26
C LYS A 391 -9.83 -8.68 -21.05
N ARG A 392 -10.64 -8.44 -20.02
CA ARG A 392 -10.15 -7.91 -18.74
C ARG A 392 -10.66 -8.73 -17.58
N VAL A 393 -9.78 -8.99 -16.62
CA VAL A 393 -10.08 -9.67 -15.34
C VAL A 393 -9.48 -8.81 -14.24
N LEU A 394 -10.11 -8.79 -13.06
CA LEU A 394 -9.57 -8.07 -11.91
C LEU A 394 -8.98 -9.06 -10.92
N LEU A 395 -7.89 -8.66 -10.29
CA LEU A 395 -7.42 -9.25 -9.04
C LEU A 395 -7.73 -8.27 -7.91
N CYS A 396 -8.53 -8.71 -6.96
CA CYS A 396 -9.10 -7.89 -5.90
C CYS A 396 -8.55 -8.33 -4.55
N ARG A 397 -8.30 -7.36 -3.66
CA ARG A 397 -8.25 -7.64 -2.21
C ARG A 397 -9.66 -7.79 -1.69
N ALA A 398 -9.86 -8.76 -0.82
CA ALA A 398 -11.14 -9.08 -0.22
C ALA A 398 -10.96 -9.32 1.29
N LEU A 399 -11.87 -8.76 2.08
CA LEU A 399 -11.97 -9.02 3.52
C LEU A 399 -13.08 -10.04 3.73
N LEU A 400 -12.72 -11.25 4.15
CA LEU A 400 -13.72 -12.32 4.35
C LEU A 400 -14.40 -12.24 5.71
N GLY A 401 -13.74 -11.65 6.72
CA GLY A 401 -14.25 -11.62 8.09
C GLY A 401 -14.59 -13.02 8.57
N VAL A 402 -15.77 -13.21 9.16
CA VAL A 402 -16.30 -14.54 9.49
C VAL A 402 -17.24 -15.01 8.39
N PRO A 403 -16.86 -16.03 7.60
CA PRO A 403 -17.66 -16.51 6.48
C PRO A 403 -18.79 -17.45 6.91
N TYR A 404 -19.88 -17.42 6.15
CA TYR A 404 -20.89 -18.46 6.12
C TYR A 404 -20.57 -19.47 5.01
N TYR A 405 -20.60 -20.76 5.32
CA TYR A 405 -20.43 -21.82 4.32
C TYR A 405 -21.79 -22.34 3.88
N VAL A 406 -22.04 -22.24 2.58
CA VAL A 406 -23.29 -22.71 1.96
C VAL A 406 -23.46 -24.22 2.22
N GLN A 407 -24.68 -24.62 2.52
CA GLN A 407 -25.15 -26.00 2.66
C GLN A 407 -26.01 -26.41 1.47
N GLU A 408 -26.16 -27.72 1.21
CA GLU A 408 -26.96 -28.22 0.07
C GLU A 408 -28.43 -27.76 0.10
N SER A 409 -28.99 -27.55 1.30
CA SER A 409 -30.38 -27.11 1.50
C SER A 409 -30.60 -25.60 1.37
N ASP A 410 -29.55 -24.80 1.24
CA ASP A 410 -29.68 -23.35 1.30
C ASP A 410 -30.28 -22.76 0.03
N ASN A 411 -31.18 -21.79 0.20
CA ASN A 411 -31.65 -20.93 -0.88
C ASN A 411 -31.36 -19.46 -0.56
N LEU A 412 -30.22 -18.98 -1.05
CA LEU A 412 -29.76 -17.61 -0.84
C LEU A 412 -30.09 -16.68 -2.01
N GLN A 413 -30.81 -17.17 -3.03
CA GLN A 413 -31.06 -16.38 -4.23
C GLN A 413 -31.87 -15.13 -3.91
N GLY A 414 -31.38 -13.96 -4.36
CA GLY A 414 -32.03 -12.67 -4.12
C GLY A 414 -31.80 -12.08 -2.73
N GLN A 415 -31.17 -12.80 -1.80
CA GLN A 415 -30.80 -12.27 -0.50
C GLN A 415 -29.78 -11.14 -0.65
N ARG A 416 -30.00 -10.01 0.04
CA ARG A 416 -29.14 -8.82 -0.03
C ARG A 416 -28.14 -8.72 1.12
N ARG A 417 -28.19 -9.67 2.06
CA ARG A 417 -27.28 -9.74 3.21
C ARG A 417 -26.90 -11.21 3.44
N PRO A 418 -25.74 -11.48 4.07
CA PRO A 418 -25.40 -12.81 4.56
C PRO A 418 -26.42 -13.32 5.58
N PRO A 419 -26.47 -14.65 5.81
CA PRO A 419 -27.28 -15.24 6.88
C PRO A 419 -26.94 -14.67 8.28
N GLU A 420 -27.88 -14.78 9.20
CA GLU A 420 -27.66 -14.46 10.62
C GLU A 420 -26.83 -15.54 11.31
N ARG A 421 -25.98 -15.13 12.26
CA ARG A 421 -25.16 -16.05 13.06
C ARG A 421 -26.02 -16.67 14.15
N ILE A 422 -26.23 -17.98 14.05
CA ILE A 422 -27.10 -18.77 14.94
C ILE A 422 -26.68 -18.64 16.43
N SER A 423 -25.38 -18.47 16.71
CA SER A 423 -24.82 -18.37 18.06
C SER A 423 -24.61 -16.93 18.56
N ALA A 424 -25.02 -15.91 17.81
CA ALA A 424 -24.75 -14.50 18.13
C ALA A 424 -26.00 -13.74 18.61
N ARG A 425 -25.79 -12.51 19.07
CA ARG A 425 -26.89 -11.58 19.39
C ARG A 425 -27.80 -11.40 18.16
N PRO A 426 -29.14 -11.28 18.33
CA PRO A 426 -30.06 -11.04 17.22
C PRO A 426 -29.59 -9.88 16.33
N GLY A 427 -29.62 -10.09 15.01
CA GLY A 427 -29.20 -9.10 14.01
C GLY A 427 -27.70 -9.12 13.64
N MET A 428 -26.90 -10.00 14.24
CA MET A 428 -25.50 -10.19 13.83
C MET A 428 -25.41 -11.18 12.66
N VAL A 429 -24.93 -10.72 11.51
CA VAL A 429 -24.78 -11.52 10.29
C VAL A 429 -23.34 -11.98 10.08
N TYR A 430 -23.15 -13.00 9.23
CA TYR A 430 -21.83 -13.34 8.69
C TYR A 430 -21.29 -12.19 7.82
N ASP A 431 -19.98 -12.14 7.59
CA ASP A 431 -19.34 -11.06 6.83
C ASP A 431 -19.25 -11.38 5.32
N SER A 432 -19.22 -12.67 4.97
CA SER A 432 -19.15 -13.17 3.61
C SER A 432 -19.87 -14.52 3.48
N VAL A 433 -20.17 -14.93 2.25
CA VAL A 433 -20.71 -16.26 1.93
C VAL A 433 -19.71 -16.99 1.04
N ILE A 434 -19.39 -18.23 1.37
CA ILE A 434 -18.48 -19.08 0.61
C ILE A 434 -19.22 -20.34 0.18
N ALA A 435 -19.27 -20.57 -1.13
CA ALA A 435 -19.77 -21.79 -1.73
C ALA A 435 -18.59 -22.62 -2.23
N GLU A 436 -18.39 -23.79 -1.64
CA GLU A 436 -17.32 -24.74 -1.98
C GLU A 436 -17.69 -25.60 -3.19
N PRO A 437 -16.74 -26.32 -3.84
CA PRO A 437 -17.06 -27.18 -4.97
C PRO A 437 -18.02 -28.28 -4.52
N GLN A 438 -18.88 -28.74 -5.42
CA GLN A 438 -19.88 -29.78 -5.17
C GLN A 438 -20.97 -29.43 -4.15
N VAL A 439 -20.90 -28.25 -3.51
CA VAL A 439 -21.96 -27.70 -2.66
C VAL A 439 -22.81 -26.72 -3.48
N GLY A 440 -24.14 -26.91 -3.46
CA GLY A 440 -25.09 -26.09 -4.21
C GLY A 440 -25.19 -26.43 -5.71
N ASN A 441 -26.27 -25.97 -6.35
CA ASN A 441 -26.55 -26.13 -7.80
C ASN A 441 -26.43 -27.60 -8.30
N ASN A 442 -27.17 -28.54 -7.69
CA ASN A 442 -27.20 -29.95 -8.06
C ASN A 442 -25.80 -30.61 -8.20
N ARG A 443 -24.85 -30.23 -7.33
CA ARG A 443 -23.46 -30.71 -7.32
C ARG A 443 -22.66 -30.43 -8.60
N GLN A 444 -23.15 -29.54 -9.47
CA GLN A 444 -22.45 -29.16 -10.70
C GLN A 444 -21.42 -28.04 -10.48
N GLN A 445 -21.35 -27.45 -9.29
CA GLN A 445 -20.36 -26.46 -8.95
C GLN A 445 -18.95 -27.08 -8.88
N ARG A 446 -18.02 -26.53 -9.67
CA ARG A 446 -16.64 -27.03 -9.78
C ARG A 446 -15.56 -26.10 -9.22
N HIS A 447 -15.93 -24.87 -8.86
CA HIS A 447 -15.00 -23.83 -8.41
C HIS A 447 -15.56 -23.20 -7.15
N ASN A 448 -14.69 -22.67 -6.28
CA ASN A 448 -15.12 -21.86 -5.14
C ASN A 448 -15.76 -20.55 -5.63
N GLU A 449 -16.85 -20.15 -5.00
CA GLU A 449 -17.45 -18.83 -5.19
C GLU A 449 -17.57 -18.13 -3.83
N VAL A 450 -16.98 -16.94 -3.74
CA VAL A 450 -17.04 -16.08 -2.56
C VAL A 450 -17.94 -14.90 -2.90
N VAL A 451 -18.91 -14.61 -2.03
CA VAL A 451 -19.85 -13.50 -2.19
C VAL A 451 -19.68 -12.50 -1.05
N LEU A 452 -19.37 -11.27 -1.42
CA LEU A 452 -19.28 -10.13 -0.51
C LEU A 452 -20.50 -9.23 -0.71
N PHE A 453 -21.10 -8.79 0.39
CA PHE A 453 -22.32 -7.97 0.38
C PHE A 453 -22.07 -6.52 0.75
N ASP A 454 -20.87 -6.21 1.23
CA ASP A 454 -20.41 -4.84 1.48
C ASP A 454 -19.33 -4.48 0.46
N ARG A 455 -19.59 -3.44 -0.34
CA ARG A 455 -18.62 -2.87 -1.28
C ARG A 455 -17.31 -2.43 -0.61
N LYS A 456 -17.34 -2.10 0.69
CA LYS A 456 -16.14 -1.75 1.45
C LYS A 456 -15.25 -2.95 1.75
N SER A 457 -15.77 -4.18 1.64
CA SER A 457 -14.99 -5.40 1.87
C SER A 457 -14.15 -5.83 0.67
N VAL A 458 -14.15 -5.07 -0.43
CA VAL A 458 -13.39 -5.40 -1.63
C VAL A 458 -12.69 -4.18 -2.22
N TYR A 459 -11.46 -4.37 -2.67
CA TYR A 459 -10.70 -3.35 -3.39
C TYR A 459 -10.16 -3.96 -4.70
N PRO A 460 -10.61 -3.50 -5.88
CA PRO A 460 -10.02 -3.93 -7.14
C PRO A 460 -8.61 -3.34 -7.20
N GLU A 461 -7.57 -4.17 -7.10
CA GLU A 461 -6.18 -3.68 -7.01
C GLU A 461 -5.46 -3.78 -8.35
N TRP A 462 -5.74 -4.81 -9.15
CA TRP A 462 -5.11 -5.00 -10.45
C TRP A 462 -6.13 -5.28 -11.54
N ILE A 463 -5.90 -4.67 -12.70
CA ILE A 463 -6.60 -4.97 -13.95
C ILE A 463 -5.63 -5.71 -14.84
N ILE A 464 -6.03 -6.90 -15.26
CA ILE A 464 -5.26 -7.75 -16.15
C ILE A 464 -5.94 -7.74 -17.50
N GLU A 465 -5.24 -7.26 -18.52
CA GLU A 465 -5.69 -7.27 -19.91
C GLU A 465 -5.07 -8.46 -20.65
N LEU A 466 -5.92 -9.25 -21.29
CA LEU A 466 -5.56 -10.54 -21.88
C LEU A 466 -6.07 -10.64 -23.32
N GLU A 467 -5.40 -11.44 -24.13
CA GLU A 467 -5.92 -11.91 -25.42
C GLU A 467 -5.74 -13.42 -25.57
N TRP A 468 -6.51 -14.04 -26.45
CA TRP A 468 -6.28 -15.43 -26.83
C TRP A 468 -5.06 -15.52 -27.74
N LYS A 469 -4.19 -16.50 -27.49
CA LYS A 469 -3.15 -16.87 -28.45
C LYS A 469 -3.82 -17.19 -29.79
N ARG A 470 -3.36 -16.54 -30.86
CA ARG A 470 -3.75 -16.91 -32.23
C ARG A 470 -3.30 -18.36 -32.43
N ARG A 471 -4.25 -19.22 -32.80
CA ARG A 471 -3.96 -20.59 -33.22
C ARG A 471 -3.66 -20.61 -34.71
#